data_AF-A0A9E1MY90-F1
#
_entry.id   AF-A0A9E1MY90-F1
#
_cell.length_a   1.000
_cell.length_b   1.000
_cell.length_c   1.000
_cell.angle_alpha   90.00
_cell.angle_beta   90.00
_cell.angle_gamma   90.00
#
_symmetry.space_group_name_H-M   'P 1'
#
loop_
_entity.id
_entity.type
_entity.pdbx_description
1 polymer ?
#
loop_
_entity_poly.entity_id
_entity_poly.type
_entity_poly.pdbx_seq_one_letter_code
_entity_poly.pdbx_strand_id
1 'polypeptide(L)'
;MSRFLAAALLFAAWPTQAQECEEPIDINRFIAGMEAVDQAIDKVNVTTARAILQDLKSTLPCCQDRVHPNHLVRYARQQALSNFWDQDEFATEYWAQMALLNPDIAWPPSLNNPDHPLRDLLGYLEPQMTIGIDGKGLAVPKGGAVLMDGVFLAEPKATIDTPHFVQRLDNDGYVIGGFWQDGSAFPDELLIEGGEAHKPPRWYEPPAADVDPKKAVKIDTKEVTRRWKLAYEAELDAYEEEQLRERALAAEKKRRERREAKEARQAAKLERKTAKEKVEQVVATTEPEPEEATPEKWLEFGFEKGRAALGDIHVLEVGSVADVDCDDLLGMEPFSIMGRLKEDQIQCLELRLRHAQKQTTKDRISRLLMADAWSKNESHRWESAVRRHLTTIGRSDAALCFIFAIYLAKQGEDRFREAIRWSNLALENSLQWEGDLRVERMYALYRLNALAAHQLWQEATSALMEDRNDVTKHSEAFWRNQTKSHAREWLAFATAAEADVELPFEVCVSAAGTADYCLVE
;
A
#
# COMPACT_ATOMS: atom_id res chain seq x y z
N MET A 1 19.25 -48.83 -24.03
CA MET A 1 19.81 -47.54 -23.59
C MET A 1 18.70 -46.50 -23.70
N SER A 2 17.87 -46.41 -22.65
CA SER A 2 16.70 -45.54 -22.60
C SER A 2 17.07 -44.21 -21.95
N ARG A 3 16.84 -43.10 -22.65
CA ARG A 3 16.94 -41.75 -22.08
C ARG A 3 15.53 -41.31 -21.70
N PHE A 4 15.22 -41.31 -20.41
CA PHE A 4 14.09 -40.61 -19.82
C PHE A 4 14.50 -39.15 -19.63
N LEU A 5 13.90 -38.24 -20.39
CA LEU A 5 13.95 -36.80 -20.17
C LEU A 5 12.86 -36.45 -19.16
N ALA A 6 13.28 -36.08 -17.95
CA ALA A 6 12.40 -35.53 -16.93
C ALA A 6 12.10 -34.07 -17.28
N ALA A 7 10.86 -33.80 -17.73
CA ALA A 7 10.34 -32.45 -17.85
C ALA A 7 9.94 -31.96 -16.46
N ALA A 8 10.74 -31.06 -15.88
CA ALA A 8 10.38 -30.34 -14.67
C ALA A 8 9.37 -29.25 -15.02
N LEU A 9 8.09 -29.49 -14.71
CA LEU A 9 7.03 -28.48 -14.73
C LEU A 9 7.24 -27.52 -13.55
N LEU A 10 7.89 -26.39 -13.82
CA LEU A 10 7.92 -25.24 -12.92
C LEU A 10 6.58 -24.51 -13.04
N PHE A 11 5.65 -24.80 -12.13
CA PHE A 11 4.51 -23.91 -11.87
C PHE A 11 5.04 -22.70 -11.11
N ALA A 12 5.33 -21.62 -11.84
CA ALA A 12 5.59 -20.32 -11.22
C ALA A 12 4.26 -19.81 -10.64
N ALA A 13 4.10 -19.91 -9.32
CA ALA A 13 3.07 -19.17 -8.60
C ALA A 13 3.41 -17.68 -8.76
N TRP A 14 2.67 -17.00 -9.63
CA TRP A 14 2.82 -15.56 -9.83
C TRP A 14 2.25 -14.84 -8.61
N PRO A 15 3.00 -13.94 -7.95
CA PRO A 15 2.43 -13.05 -6.94
C PRO A 15 1.50 -12.10 -7.67
N THR A 16 0.24 -12.52 -7.79
CA THR A 16 -0.80 -11.67 -8.34
C THR A 16 -1.00 -10.60 -7.28
N GLN A 17 -0.79 -9.32 -7.60
CA GLN A 17 -1.43 -8.25 -6.83
C GLN A 17 -2.93 -8.23 -7.14
N ALA A 18 -3.55 -9.41 -7.17
CA ALA A 18 -4.99 -9.54 -7.14
C ALA A 18 -5.38 -8.98 -5.79
N GLN A 19 -6.00 -7.80 -5.80
CA GLN A 19 -6.59 -7.22 -4.61
C GLN A 19 -7.49 -8.29 -3.99
N GLU A 20 -7.16 -8.73 -2.77
CA GLU A 20 -7.95 -9.74 -2.06
C GLU A 20 -9.37 -9.19 -1.90
N CYS A 21 -10.31 -9.79 -2.63
CA CYS A 21 -11.70 -9.40 -2.60
C CYS A 21 -12.37 -10.03 -1.38
N GLU A 22 -12.50 -9.26 -0.30
CA GLU A 22 -13.17 -9.72 0.93
C GLU A 22 -14.62 -10.18 0.67
N GLU A 23 -15.31 -9.50 -0.24
CA GLU A 23 -16.67 -9.85 -0.66
C GLU A 23 -16.80 -9.71 -2.19
N PRO A 24 -16.97 -10.80 -2.94
CA PRO A 24 -17.23 -10.70 -4.37
C PRO A 24 -18.56 -9.99 -4.60
N ILE A 25 -18.60 -9.15 -5.64
CA ILE A 25 -19.83 -8.48 -6.04
C ILE A 25 -20.31 -9.05 -7.39
N ASP A 26 -21.61 -9.01 -7.59
CA ASP A 26 -22.21 -9.30 -8.88
C ASP A 26 -22.55 -8.01 -9.65
N ILE A 27 -22.83 -8.14 -10.94
CA ILE A 27 -23.16 -6.98 -11.79
C ILE A 27 -24.44 -6.26 -11.33
N ASN A 28 -25.38 -6.94 -10.69
CA ASN A 28 -26.61 -6.33 -10.21
C ASN A 28 -26.38 -5.43 -8.99
N ARG A 29 -25.43 -5.79 -8.11
CA ARG A 29 -24.97 -4.92 -7.02
C ARG A 29 -24.35 -3.64 -7.58
N PHE A 30 -23.54 -3.73 -8.65
CA PHE A 30 -23.03 -2.55 -9.35
C PHE A 30 -24.15 -1.70 -9.96
N ILE A 31 -25.11 -2.32 -10.66
CA ILE A 31 -26.26 -1.61 -11.25
C ILE A 31 -27.08 -0.89 -10.18
N ALA A 32 -27.35 -1.54 -9.04
CA ALA A 32 -28.07 -0.95 -7.92
C ALA A 32 -27.30 0.24 -7.30
N GLY A 33 -25.98 0.12 -7.18
CA GLY A 33 -25.13 1.25 -6.77
C GLY A 33 -25.22 2.43 -7.74
N MET A 34 -25.19 2.16 -9.05
CA MET A 34 -25.36 3.20 -10.07
C MET A 34 -26.76 3.83 -10.06
N GLU A 35 -27.81 3.08 -9.73
CA GLU A 35 -29.14 3.66 -9.47
C GLU A 35 -29.14 4.57 -8.23
N ALA A 36 -28.42 4.23 -7.18
CA ALA A 36 -28.27 5.08 -6.00
C ALA A 36 -27.50 6.37 -6.33
N VAL A 37 -26.48 6.30 -7.20
CA VAL A 37 -25.78 7.47 -7.74
C VAL A 37 -26.74 8.38 -8.50
N ASP A 38 -27.52 7.83 -9.44
CA ASP A 38 -28.53 8.59 -10.20
C ASP A 38 -29.52 9.29 -9.25
N GLN A 39 -30.02 8.59 -8.23
CA GLN A 39 -30.93 9.17 -7.23
C GLN A 39 -30.30 10.28 -6.38
N ALA A 40 -29.00 10.17 -6.07
CA ALA A 40 -28.27 11.20 -5.34
C ALA A 40 -28.06 12.45 -6.22
N ILE A 41 -27.71 12.25 -7.49
CA ILE A 41 -27.54 13.31 -8.50
C ILE A 41 -28.85 14.05 -8.75
N ASP A 42 -29.97 13.33 -8.90
CA ASP A 42 -31.29 13.94 -9.09
C ASP A 42 -31.73 14.80 -7.88
N LYS A 43 -31.17 14.54 -6.69
CA LYS A 43 -31.37 15.33 -5.46
C LYS A 43 -30.29 16.39 -5.24
N VAL A 44 -29.36 16.56 -6.20
CA VAL A 44 -28.20 17.46 -6.10
C VAL A 44 -27.33 17.17 -4.87
N ASN A 45 -27.30 15.90 -4.42
CA ASN A 45 -26.46 15.46 -3.31
C ASN A 45 -25.14 14.89 -3.83
N VAL A 46 -24.25 15.80 -4.26
CA VAL A 46 -22.97 15.48 -4.88
C VAL A 46 -22.07 14.67 -3.95
N THR A 47 -22.04 15.02 -2.66
CA THR A 47 -21.22 14.32 -1.66
C THR A 47 -21.59 12.84 -1.53
N THR A 48 -22.88 12.53 -1.48
CA THR A 48 -23.34 11.13 -1.44
C THR A 48 -23.07 10.41 -2.77
N ALA A 49 -23.32 11.07 -3.91
CA ALA A 49 -23.02 10.48 -5.22
C ALA A 49 -21.52 10.12 -5.34
N ARG A 50 -20.62 11.01 -4.92
CA ARG A 50 -19.17 10.79 -4.91
C ARG A 50 -18.77 9.61 -4.01
N ALA A 51 -19.32 9.56 -2.79
CA ALA A 51 -19.03 8.47 -1.86
C ALA A 51 -19.41 7.11 -2.45
N ILE A 52 -20.57 7.02 -3.10
CA ILE A 52 -21.02 5.78 -3.77
C ILE A 52 -20.13 5.47 -4.98
N LEU A 53 -19.79 6.47 -5.81
CA LEU A 53 -18.90 6.27 -6.97
C LEU A 53 -17.51 5.78 -6.55
N GLN A 54 -16.97 6.29 -5.45
CA GLN A 54 -15.69 5.85 -4.90
C GLN A 54 -15.76 4.42 -4.35
N ASP A 55 -16.84 4.09 -3.64
CA ASP A 55 -17.12 2.72 -3.19
C ASP A 55 -17.18 1.76 -4.40
N LEU A 56 -17.98 2.09 -5.42
CA LEU A 56 -18.08 1.32 -6.65
C LEU A 56 -16.72 1.16 -7.34
N LYS A 57 -15.89 2.23 -7.44
CA LYS A 57 -14.53 2.15 -7.99
C LYS A 57 -13.71 1.08 -7.27
N SER A 58 -13.78 1.06 -5.94
CA SER A 58 -13.00 0.15 -5.09
C SER A 58 -13.51 -1.29 -5.13
N THR A 59 -14.82 -1.49 -5.32
CA THR A 59 -15.42 -2.83 -5.33
C THR A 59 -15.52 -3.46 -6.73
N LEU A 60 -15.51 -2.67 -7.81
CA LEU A 60 -15.65 -3.18 -9.19
C LEU A 60 -14.57 -4.18 -9.60
N PRO A 61 -13.28 -4.06 -9.18
CA PRO A 61 -12.27 -5.11 -9.34
C PRO A 61 -12.71 -6.51 -8.87
N CYS A 62 -13.63 -6.56 -7.90
CA CYS A 62 -14.20 -7.77 -7.32
C CYS A 62 -15.49 -8.26 -8.01
N CYS A 63 -15.86 -7.67 -9.15
CA CYS A 63 -17.01 -8.10 -9.92
C CYS A 63 -16.74 -9.43 -10.62
N GLN A 64 -17.53 -10.46 -10.28
CA GLN A 64 -17.40 -11.81 -10.85
C GLN A 64 -18.03 -11.94 -12.24
N ASP A 65 -18.81 -10.95 -12.65
CA ASP A 65 -19.49 -10.89 -13.93
C ASP A 65 -18.71 -10.03 -14.92
N ARG A 66 -18.87 -10.35 -16.21
CA ARG A 66 -18.37 -9.50 -17.30
C ARG A 66 -19.12 -8.17 -17.25
N VAL A 67 -18.38 -7.07 -17.13
CA VAL A 67 -18.99 -5.74 -17.12
C VAL A 67 -19.15 -5.28 -18.56
N HIS A 68 -20.41 -5.04 -18.95
CA HIS A 68 -20.73 -4.55 -20.29
C HIS A 68 -20.20 -3.11 -20.49
N PRO A 69 -19.72 -2.72 -21.70
CA PRO A 69 -19.24 -1.35 -21.96
C PRO A 69 -20.24 -0.27 -21.54
N ASN A 70 -21.54 -0.47 -21.80
CA ASN A 70 -22.57 0.50 -21.44
C ASN A 70 -22.69 0.77 -19.93
N HIS A 71 -22.38 -0.22 -19.06
CA HIS A 71 -22.35 -0.01 -17.62
C HIS A 71 -21.17 0.88 -17.21
N LEU A 72 -20.00 0.67 -17.84
CA LEU A 72 -18.80 1.47 -17.61
C LEU A 72 -18.95 2.89 -18.15
N VAL A 73 -19.56 3.07 -19.33
CA VAL A 73 -19.87 4.39 -19.88
C VAL A 73 -20.80 5.16 -18.96
N ARG A 74 -21.86 4.52 -18.43
CA ARG A 74 -22.75 5.16 -17.45
C ARG A 74 -21.97 5.59 -16.20
N TYR A 75 -21.11 4.74 -15.68
CA TYR A 75 -20.25 5.04 -14.54
C TYR A 75 -19.29 6.20 -14.81
N ALA A 76 -18.60 6.19 -15.95
CA ALA A 76 -17.70 7.24 -16.39
C ALA A 76 -18.39 8.60 -16.52
N ARG A 77 -19.62 8.63 -17.07
CA ARG A 77 -20.42 9.86 -17.14
C ARG A 77 -20.75 10.44 -15.77
N GLN A 78 -21.08 9.58 -14.79
CA GLN A 78 -21.37 10.05 -13.43
C GLN A 78 -20.10 10.48 -12.68
N GLN A 79 -18.96 9.83 -12.93
CA GLN A 79 -17.66 10.32 -12.46
C GLN A 79 -17.33 11.69 -13.06
N ALA A 80 -17.45 11.85 -14.38
CA ALA A 80 -17.20 13.13 -15.05
C ALA A 80 -18.12 14.23 -14.50
N LEU A 81 -19.42 13.95 -14.30
CA LEU A 81 -20.35 14.92 -13.68
C LEU A 81 -19.96 15.28 -12.25
N SER A 82 -19.59 14.30 -11.43
CA SER A 82 -19.18 14.56 -10.05
C SER A 82 -17.95 15.48 -10.01
N ASN A 83 -16.94 15.21 -10.84
CA ASN A 83 -15.72 16.03 -10.92
C ASN A 83 -16.00 17.41 -11.52
N PHE A 84 -16.95 17.52 -12.45
CA PHE A 84 -17.36 18.79 -13.03
C PHE A 84 -17.95 19.73 -11.98
N TRP A 85 -18.76 19.21 -11.04
CA TRP A 85 -19.27 20.01 -9.93
C TRP A 85 -18.19 20.43 -8.93
N ASP A 86 -17.11 19.67 -8.82
CA ASP A 86 -15.93 20.04 -8.02
C ASP A 86 -15.00 21.02 -8.73
N GLN A 87 -15.30 21.38 -9.98
CA GLN A 87 -14.44 22.19 -10.84
C GLN A 87 -13.06 21.54 -11.09
N ASP A 88 -13.00 20.21 -11.01
CA ASP A 88 -11.81 19.43 -11.39
C ASP A 88 -11.90 19.11 -12.89
N GLU A 89 -11.45 20.06 -13.71
CA GLU A 89 -11.48 19.95 -15.18
C GLU A 89 -10.68 18.73 -15.65
N PHE A 90 -9.51 18.47 -15.08
CA PHE A 90 -8.68 17.33 -15.47
C PHE A 90 -9.36 15.99 -15.19
N ALA A 91 -9.90 15.79 -13.98
CA ALA A 91 -10.62 14.55 -13.66
C ALA A 91 -11.92 14.43 -14.47
N THR A 92 -12.58 15.55 -14.79
CA THR A 92 -13.75 15.57 -15.66
C THR A 92 -13.41 15.06 -17.05
N GLU A 93 -12.39 15.64 -17.70
CA GLU A 93 -11.91 15.24 -19.03
C GLU A 93 -11.42 13.78 -19.04
N TYR A 94 -10.68 13.38 -18.01
CA TYR A 94 -10.17 12.02 -17.85
C TYR A 94 -11.29 10.97 -17.88
N TRP A 95 -12.33 11.13 -17.06
CA TRP A 95 -13.47 10.20 -17.05
C TRP A 95 -14.37 10.35 -18.28
N ALA A 96 -14.43 11.56 -18.84
CA ALA A 96 -15.19 11.84 -20.04
C ALA A 96 -14.70 11.05 -21.27
N GLN A 97 -13.39 10.80 -21.40
CA GLN A 97 -12.85 10.00 -22.50
C GLN A 97 -13.46 8.58 -22.52
N MET A 98 -13.58 7.93 -21.36
CA MET A 98 -14.23 6.62 -21.25
C MET A 98 -15.74 6.71 -21.59
N ALA A 99 -16.39 7.83 -21.29
CA ALA A 99 -17.79 8.05 -21.63
C ALA A 99 -18.06 8.12 -23.15
N LEU A 100 -17.04 8.42 -23.96
CA LEU A 100 -17.13 8.47 -25.42
C LEU A 100 -17.19 7.09 -26.08
N LEU A 101 -16.93 6.00 -25.35
CA LEU A 101 -17.00 4.63 -25.89
C LEU A 101 -18.40 4.30 -26.45
N ASN A 102 -19.46 4.90 -25.89
CA ASN A 102 -20.81 4.81 -26.44
C ASN A 102 -21.57 6.14 -26.22
N PRO A 103 -21.57 7.05 -27.21
CA PRO A 103 -22.23 8.35 -27.08
C PRO A 103 -23.76 8.23 -27.00
N ASP A 104 -24.35 7.16 -27.55
CA ASP A 104 -25.80 6.99 -27.71
C ASP A 104 -26.53 6.59 -26.43
N ILE A 105 -25.80 6.22 -25.36
CA ILE A 105 -26.41 5.91 -24.07
C ILE A 105 -27.19 7.13 -23.57
N ALA A 106 -28.38 6.90 -23.01
CA ALA A 106 -29.19 7.99 -22.47
C ALA A 106 -28.52 8.63 -21.24
N TRP A 107 -28.54 9.96 -21.19
CA TRP A 107 -28.17 10.72 -19.99
C TRP A 107 -29.23 10.55 -18.90
N PRO A 108 -28.87 10.70 -17.61
CA PRO A 108 -29.85 10.85 -16.54
C PRO A 108 -30.87 11.95 -16.89
N PRO A 109 -32.14 11.85 -16.46
CA PRO A 109 -33.16 12.85 -16.78
C PRO A 109 -32.76 14.28 -16.40
N SER A 110 -32.03 14.44 -15.30
CA SER A 110 -31.45 15.71 -14.82
C SER A 110 -30.43 16.34 -15.79
N LEU A 111 -29.80 15.54 -16.64
CA LEU A 111 -28.81 15.95 -17.64
C LEU A 111 -29.29 15.80 -19.09
N ASN A 112 -30.58 15.49 -19.30
CA ASN A 112 -31.10 15.25 -20.63
C ASN A 112 -31.19 16.53 -21.49
N ASN A 113 -30.97 17.71 -20.90
CA ASN A 113 -30.83 18.96 -21.63
C ASN A 113 -29.59 18.92 -22.55
N PRO A 114 -29.73 19.06 -23.88
CA PRO A 114 -28.59 19.14 -24.79
C PRO A 114 -27.62 20.27 -24.45
N ASP A 115 -28.12 21.37 -23.89
CA ASP A 115 -27.34 22.57 -23.55
C ASP A 115 -26.63 22.46 -22.18
N HIS A 116 -26.56 21.26 -21.59
CA HIS A 116 -25.86 21.09 -20.32
C HIS A 116 -24.34 21.30 -20.53
N PRO A 117 -23.66 22.15 -19.72
CA PRO A 117 -22.24 22.48 -19.95
C PRO A 117 -21.30 21.27 -20.02
N LEU A 118 -21.54 20.23 -19.20
CA LEU A 118 -20.78 18.97 -19.30
C LEU A 118 -20.95 18.29 -20.67
N ARG A 119 -22.14 18.32 -21.28
CA ARG A 119 -22.37 17.70 -22.59
C ARG A 119 -21.70 18.50 -23.70
N ASP A 120 -21.69 19.81 -23.57
CA ASP A 120 -20.95 20.70 -24.45
C ASP A 120 -19.44 20.39 -24.38
N LEU A 121 -18.88 20.30 -23.16
CA LEU A 121 -17.49 19.88 -22.92
C LEU A 121 -17.17 18.54 -23.60
N LEU A 122 -18.04 17.53 -23.45
CA LEU A 122 -17.85 16.23 -24.11
C LEU A 122 -17.86 16.29 -25.64
N GLY A 123 -18.58 17.25 -26.22
CA GLY A 123 -18.59 17.48 -27.67
C GLY A 123 -17.27 18.05 -28.20
N TYR A 124 -16.48 18.69 -27.33
CA TYR A 124 -15.16 19.24 -27.69
C TYR A 124 -14.01 18.27 -27.48
N LEU A 125 -14.23 17.16 -26.75
CA LEU A 125 -13.19 16.17 -26.53
C LEU A 125 -12.93 15.39 -27.81
N GLU A 126 -11.72 15.52 -28.32
CA GLU A 126 -11.23 14.67 -29.39
C GLU A 126 -10.92 13.28 -28.83
N PRO A 127 -11.27 12.19 -29.55
CA PRO A 127 -10.84 10.86 -29.19
C PRO A 127 -9.32 10.80 -29.11
N GLN A 128 -8.81 10.38 -27.95
CA GLN A 128 -7.39 10.30 -27.70
C GLN A 128 -6.73 9.18 -28.51
N MET A 129 -5.42 9.32 -28.74
CA MET A 129 -4.65 8.32 -29.48
C MET A 129 -4.57 7.01 -28.69
N THR A 130 -4.85 5.89 -29.36
CA THR A 130 -4.55 4.56 -28.82
C THR A 130 -3.08 4.23 -29.07
N ILE A 131 -2.33 4.00 -27.99
CA ILE A 131 -0.92 3.63 -28.03
C ILE A 131 -0.77 2.19 -27.56
N GLY A 132 0.10 1.43 -28.23
CA GLY A 132 0.50 0.09 -27.83
C GLY A 132 1.96 0.02 -27.42
N ILE A 133 2.33 -1.04 -26.71
CA ILE A 133 3.72 -1.30 -26.35
C ILE A 133 4.35 -2.17 -27.45
N ASP A 134 5.22 -1.57 -28.26
CA ASP A 134 5.88 -2.27 -29.38
C ASP A 134 6.68 -3.48 -28.91
N GLY A 135 6.55 -4.59 -29.65
CA GLY A 135 7.27 -5.83 -29.38
C GLY A 135 6.71 -6.67 -28.21
N LYS A 136 5.66 -6.21 -27.52
CA LYS A 136 4.99 -6.96 -26.44
C LYS A 136 3.64 -7.51 -26.90
N GLY A 137 3.31 -8.71 -26.42
CA GLY A 137 1.97 -9.30 -26.51
C GLY A 137 1.27 -9.31 -25.16
N LEU A 138 -0.01 -9.68 -25.13
CA LEU A 138 -0.76 -9.86 -23.89
C LEU A 138 -0.52 -11.24 -23.27
N ALA A 139 -0.34 -11.29 -21.94
CA ALA A 139 -0.31 -12.51 -21.15
C ALA A 139 -1.75 -13.01 -20.88
N VAL A 140 -2.39 -13.59 -21.89
CA VAL A 140 -3.77 -14.09 -21.77
C VAL A 140 -3.78 -15.46 -21.08
N PRO A 141 -4.69 -15.71 -20.10
CA PRO A 141 -4.89 -17.05 -19.53
C PRO A 141 -5.13 -18.10 -20.62
N LYS A 142 -4.66 -19.33 -20.43
CA LYS A 142 -4.73 -20.37 -21.46
C LYS A 142 -6.19 -20.63 -21.88
N GLY A 143 -6.54 -20.25 -23.11
CA GLY A 143 -7.90 -20.38 -23.67
C GLY A 143 -8.88 -19.30 -23.23
N GLY A 144 -8.45 -18.39 -22.37
CA GLY A 144 -9.26 -17.29 -21.85
C GLY A 144 -9.15 -16.01 -22.66
N ALA A 145 -9.42 -14.88 -22.01
CA ALA A 145 -9.38 -13.57 -22.63
C ALA A 145 -8.95 -12.48 -21.64
N VAL A 146 -8.51 -11.35 -22.18
CA VAL A 146 -8.45 -10.08 -21.47
C VAL A 146 -9.48 -9.18 -22.13
N LEU A 147 -10.37 -8.59 -21.33
CA LEU A 147 -11.30 -7.56 -21.77
C LEU A 147 -10.82 -6.21 -21.26
N MET A 148 -10.90 -5.19 -22.10
CA MET A 148 -10.73 -3.80 -21.76
C MET A 148 -12.05 -3.10 -22.03
N ASP A 149 -12.61 -2.48 -21.01
CA ASP A 149 -13.91 -1.81 -21.04
C ASP A 149 -15.06 -2.71 -21.52
N GLY A 150 -14.98 -4.00 -21.19
CA GLY A 150 -15.95 -5.02 -21.61
C GLY A 150 -15.78 -5.51 -23.05
N VAL A 151 -14.74 -5.08 -23.77
CA VAL A 151 -14.42 -5.49 -25.15
C VAL A 151 -13.16 -6.33 -25.18
N PHE A 152 -13.12 -7.38 -26.01
CA PHE A 152 -11.94 -8.22 -26.20
C PHE A 152 -10.71 -7.43 -26.63
N LEU A 153 -9.63 -7.58 -25.88
CA LEU A 153 -8.36 -6.92 -26.11
C LEU A 153 -7.38 -7.90 -26.78
N ALA A 154 -7.11 -7.72 -28.07
CA ALA A 154 -6.24 -8.60 -28.84
C ALA A 154 -4.74 -8.31 -28.65
N GLU A 155 -4.40 -7.04 -28.40
CA GLU A 155 -3.04 -6.49 -28.28
C GLU A 155 -3.00 -5.51 -27.10
N PRO A 156 -1.86 -5.29 -26.43
CA PRO A 156 -1.75 -4.36 -25.30
C PRO A 156 -1.78 -2.91 -25.79
N LYS A 157 -2.95 -2.48 -26.25
CA LYS A 157 -3.24 -1.16 -26.80
C LYS A 157 -4.35 -0.52 -25.99
N ALA A 158 -4.11 0.70 -25.54
CA ALA A 158 -5.06 1.45 -24.74
C ALA A 158 -4.96 2.93 -25.08
N THR A 159 -6.03 3.66 -24.80
CA THR A 159 -6.10 5.08 -25.08
C THR A 159 -5.34 5.85 -23.99
N ILE A 160 -4.52 6.82 -24.39
CA ILE A 160 -3.82 7.66 -23.42
C ILE A 160 -4.80 8.48 -22.59
N ASP A 161 -4.42 8.79 -21.35
CA ASP A 161 -5.18 9.65 -20.45
C ASP A 161 -6.66 9.25 -20.29
N THR A 162 -6.96 7.95 -20.42
CA THR A 162 -8.31 7.39 -20.28
C THR A 162 -8.29 6.30 -19.20
N PRO A 163 -9.22 6.30 -18.23
CA PRO A 163 -9.38 5.18 -17.32
C PRO A 163 -9.98 4.00 -18.06
N HIS A 164 -9.33 2.84 -17.93
CA HIS A 164 -9.79 1.59 -18.50
C HIS A 164 -10.09 0.59 -17.39
N PHE A 165 -11.20 -0.15 -17.52
CA PHE A 165 -11.47 -1.28 -16.64
C PHE A 165 -11.08 -2.58 -17.34
N VAL A 166 -10.07 -3.25 -16.79
CA VAL A 166 -9.53 -4.48 -17.37
C VAL A 166 -10.06 -5.69 -16.60
N GLN A 167 -10.58 -6.68 -17.31
CA GLN A 167 -10.99 -7.97 -16.73
C GLN A 167 -10.20 -9.11 -17.38
N ARG A 168 -9.67 -10.03 -16.59
CA ARG A 168 -9.06 -11.28 -17.07
C ARG A 168 -10.06 -12.42 -16.92
N LEU A 169 -10.16 -13.26 -17.94
CA LEU A 169 -11.10 -14.37 -17.98
C LEU A 169 -10.41 -15.68 -18.30
N ASP A 170 -10.95 -16.76 -17.74
CA ASP A 170 -10.51 -18.12 -18.02
C ASP A 170 -11.06 -18.67 -19.34
N ASN A 171 -10.76 -19.93 -19.62
CA ASN A 171 -11.20 -20.63 -20.83
C ASN A 171 -12.72 -20.88 -20.92
N ASP A 172 -13.47 -20.66 -19.85
CA ASP A 172 -14.92 -20.81 -19.82
C ASP A 172 -15.63 -19.45 -19.81
N GLY A 173 -14.87 -18.35 -19.84
CA GLY A 173 -15.38 -16.98 -19.87
C GLY A 173 -15.74 -16.43 -18.49
N TYR A 174 -15.18 -16.99 -17.42
CA TYR A 174 -15.35 -16.49 -16.06
C TYR A 174 -14.27 -15.49 -15.70
N VAL A 175 -14.67 -14.44 -14.98
CA VAL A 175 -13.76 -13.38 -14.54
C VAL A 175 -12.89 -13.94 -13.40
N ILE A 176 -11.58 -14.00 -13.62
CA ILE A 176 -10.58 -14.38 -12.62
C ILE A 176 -10.14 -13.17 -11.78
N GLY A 177 -10.22 -11.97 -12.36
CA GLY A 177 -9.92 -10.72 -11.67
C GLY A 177 -10.16 -9.52 -12.56
N GLY A 178 -10.34 -8.36 -11.94
CA GLY A 178 -10.41 -7.08 -12.63
C GLY A 178 -9.58 -6.02 -11.91
N PHE A 179 -9.22 -4.97 -12.64
CA PHE A 179 -8.55 -3.80 -12.06
C PHE A 179 -8.77 -2.56 -12.94
N TRP A 180 -8.55 -1.39 -12.36
CA TRP A 180 -8.52 -0.13 -13.09
C TRP A 180 -7.11 0.13 -13.60
N GLN A 181 -7.00 0.40 -14.90
CA GLN A 181 -5.77 0.82 -15.56
C GLN A 181 -5.89 2.30 -15.93
N ASP A 182 -4.87 3.08 -15.58
CA ASP A 182 -4.83 4.50 -15.92
C ASP A 182 -4.02 4.68 -17.22
N GLY A 183 -4.72 5.02 -18.32
CA GLY A 183 -4.11 5.27 -19.62
C GLY A 183 -3.54 4.02 -20.29
N SER A 184 -2.44 4.19 -21.03
CA SER A 184 -1.84 3.15 -21.87
C SER A 184 -0.82 2.25 -21.15
N ALA A 185 -0.64 2.41 -19.85
CA ALA A 185 0.34 1.65 -19.07
C ALA A 185 -0.22 0.29 -18.65
N PHE A 186 0.24 -0.79 -19.27
CA PHE A 186 -0.11 -2.15 -18.89
C PHE A 186 0.79 -2.66 -17.75
N PRO A 187 0.24 -3.36 -16.75
CA PRO A 187 1.05 -4.06 -15.76
C PRO A 187 1.97 -5.10 -16.42
N ASP A 188 3.20 -5.25 -15.94
CA ASP A 188 4.17 -6.22 -16.48
C ASP A 188 3.62 -7.66 -16.49
N GLU A 189 2.74 -8.00 -15.54
CA GLU A 189 2.08 -9.31 -15.47
C GLU A 189 1.12 -9.59 -16.63
N LEU A 190 0.64 -8.56 -17.33
CA LEU A 190 -0.17 -8.67 -18.54
C LEU A 190 0.67 -8.65 -19.81
N LEU A 191 1.99 -8.54 -19.73
CA LEU A 191 2.86 -8.40 -20.89
C LEU A 191 3.75 -9.62 -21.06
N ILE A 192 3.90 -10.08 -22.31
CA ILE A 192 4.89 -11.09 -22.71
C ILE A 192 5.78 -10.54 -23.82
N GLU A 193 7.05 -10.93 -23.82
CA GLU A 193 7.98 -10.62 -24.92
C GLU A 193 7.55 -11.35 -26.19
N GLY A 194 7.34 -10.61 -27.28
CA GLY A 194 6.99 -11.19 -28.58
C GLY A 194 5.72 -12.04 -28.54
N GLY A 195 4.57 -11.44 -28.87
CA GLY A 195 3.30 -12.16 -28.99
C GLY A 195 2.56 -11.76 -30.24
N GLU A 196 1.94 -12.74 -30.91
CA GLU A 196 0.94 -12.46 -31.95
C GLU A 196 -0.35 -11.96 -31.30
N ALA A 197 -1.13 -11.16 -32.05
CA ALA A 197 -2.45 -10.74 -31.63
C ALA A 197 -3.33 -11.96 -31.27
N HIS A 198 -3.92 -11.93 -30.07
CA HIS A 198 -4.74 -13.05 -29.62
C HIS A 198 -6.05 -13.11 -30.39
N LYS A 199 -6.50 -14.33 -30.68
CA LYS A 199 -7.83 -14.55 -31.27
C LYS A 199 -8.87 -14.60 -30.15
N PRO A 200 -10.08 -14.06 -30.35
CA PRO A 200 -11.15 -14.18 -29.37
C PRO A 200 -11.44 -15.68 -29.11
N PRO A 201 -11.66 -16.08 -27.84
CA PRO A 201 -11.98 -17.46 -27.52
C PRO A 201 -13.38 -17.82 -28.04
N ARG A 202 -13.66 -19.13 -28.18
CA ARG A 202 -14.90 -19.62 -28.80
C ARG A 202 -16.18 -19.20 -28.08
N TRP A 203 -16.09 -18.95 -26.77
CA TRP A 203 -17.21 -18.53 -25.93
C TRP A 203 -17.43 -17.00 -25.96
N TYR A 204 -16.49 -16.23 -26.51
CA TYR A 204 -16.60 -14.77 -26.52
C TYR A 204 -17.59 -14.33 -27.59
N GLU A 205 -18.58 -13.57 -27.15
CA GLU A 205 -19.55 -12.89 -28.00
C GLU A 205 -19.32 -11.38 -27.80
N PRO A 206 -19.14 -10.59 -28.89
CA PRO A 206 -19.03 -9.14 -28.77
C PRO A 206 -20.22 -8.54 -28.03
N PRO A 207 -20.01 -7.53 -27.17
CA PRO A 207 -21.08 -6.88 -26.43
C PRO A 207 -22.12 -6.26 -27.39
N ALA A 208 -23.40 -6.42 -27.08
CA ALA A 208 -24.49 -5.84 -27.88
C ALA A 208 -24.60 -4.33 -27.59
N ALA A 209 -24.62 -3.51 -28.64
CA ALA A 209 -24.59 -2.05 -28.48
C ALA A 209 -25.79 -1.48 -27.71
N ASP A 210 -26.94 -2.17 -27.73
CA ASP A 210 -28.23 -1.73 -27.21
C ASP A 210 -28.57 -2.22 -25.80
N VAL A 211 -27.61 -2.80 -25.07
CA VAL A 211 -27.84 -3.23 -23.68
C VAL A 211 -28.12 -2.02 -22.79
N ASP A 212 -29.30 -1.99 -22.17
CA ASP A 212 -29.68 -0.95 -21.21
C ASP A 212 -28.86 -1.11 -19.91
N PRO A 213 -28.00 -0.13 -19.56
CA PRO A 213 -27.15 -0.22 -18.38
C PRO A 213 -27.90 -0.07 -17.05
N LYS A 214 -29.22 0.18 -17.08
CA LYS A 214 -30.10 0.22 -15.90
C LYS A 214 -30.83 -1.09 -15.66
N LYS A 215 -30.90 -1.97 -16.65
CA LYS A 215 -31.67 -3.20 -16.52
C LYS A 215 -30.85 -4.26 -15.78
N ALA A 216 -31.41 -4.79 -14.69
CA ALA A 216 -30.82 -5.91 -13.98
C ALA A 216 -30.55 -7.09 -14.93
N VAL A 217 -29.35 -7.66 -14.83
CA VAL A 217 -28.91 -8.80 -15.61
C VAL A 217 -29.37 -10.08 -14.91
N LYS A 218 -29.94 -11.00 -15.68
CA LYS A 218 -30.32 -12.31 -15.13
C LYS A 218 -29.07 -13.15 -14.89
N ILE A 219 -28.68 -13.27 -13.62
CA ILE A 219 -27.58 -14.12 -13.19
C ILE A 219 -28.12 -15.54 -12.97
N ASP A 220 -27.45 -16.54 -13.54
CA ASP A 220 -27.73 -17.94 -13.21
C ASP A 220 -27.08 -18.27 -11.87
N THR A 221 -27.86 -18.18 -10.80
CA THR A 221 -27.38 -18.42 -9.42
C THR A 221 -26.87 -19.85 -9.21
N LYS A 222 -27.39 -20.84 -9.96
CA LYS A 222 -26.88 -22.21 -9.89
C LYS A 222 -25.47 -22.28 -10.43
N GLU A 223 -25.23 -21.58 -11.52
CA GLU A 223 -23.92 -21.52 -12.14
C GLU A 223 -22.93 -20.75 -11.24
N VAL A 224 -23.33 -19.60 -10.68
CA VAL A 224 -22.50 -18.87 -9.70
C VAL A 224 -22.16 -19.73 -8.49
N THR A 225 -23.13 -20.45 -7.92
CA THR A 225 -22.90 -21.33 -6.76
C THR A 225 -21.96 -22.48 -7.12
N ARG A 226 -22.12 -23.07 -8.31
CA ARG A 226 -21.24 -24.12 -8.82
C ARG A 226 -19.80 -23.61 -8.96
N ARG A 227 -19.60 -22.39 -9.46
CA ARG A 227 -18.28 -21.75 -9.58
C ARG A 227 -17.63 -21.51 -8.23
N TRP A 228 -18.37 -20.95 -7.28
CA TRP A 228 -17.88 -20.71 -5.92
C TRP A 228 -17.41 -21.99 -5.26
N LYS A 229 -18.16 -23.08 -5.44
CA LYS A 229 -17.79 -24.39 -4.91
C LYS A 229 -16.51 -24.93 -5.56
N LEU A 230 -16.38 -24.85 -6.88
CA LEU A 230 -15.19 -25.30 -7.59
C LEU A 230 -13.94 -24.47 -7.25
N ALA A 231 -14.08 -23.16 -7.12
CA ALA A 231 -13.00 -22.27 -6.71
C ALA A 231 -12.53 -22.57 -5.28
N TYR A 232 -13.49 -22.75 -4.36
CA TYR A 232 -13.21 -23.12 -2.98
C TYR A 232 -12.53 -24.50 -2.87
N GLU A 233 -12.98 -25.48 -3.66
CA GLU A 233 -12.35 -26.81 -3.74
C GLU A 233 -10.92 -26.70 -4.29
N ALA A 234 -10.68 -25.91 -5.33
CA ALA A 234 -9.34 -25.71 -5.89
C ALA A 234 -8.39 -24.97 -4.93
N GLU A 235 -8.91 -24.00 -4.15
CA GLU A 235 -8.13 -23.31 -3.12
C GLU A 235 -7.75 -24.27 -1.97
N LEU A 236 -8.68 -25.13 -1.55
CA LEU A 236 -8.40 -26.19 -0.58
C LEU A 236 -7.33 -27.15 -1.10
N ASP A 237 -7.43 -27.59 -2.36
CA ASP A 237 -6.44 -28.47 -2.97
C ASP A 237 -5.05 -27.79 -3.04
N ALA A 238 -4.99 -26.51 -3.41
CA ALA A 238 -3.73 -25.74 -3.44
C ALA A 238 -3.11 -25.58 -2.05
N TYR A 239 -3.94 -25.31 -1.03
CA TYR A 239 -3.49 -25.25 0.36
C TYR A 239 -2.96 -26.61 0.85
N GLU A 240 -3.62 -27.71 0.50
CA GLU A 240 -3.15 -29.06 0.82
C GLU A 240 -1.80 -29.37 0.14
N GLU A 241 -1.64 -28.99 -1.12
CA GLU A 241 -0.36 -29.12 -1.85
C GLU A 241 0.76 -28.29 -1.22
N GLU A 242 0.48 -27.05 -0.81
CA GLU A 242 1.45 -26.20 -0.11
C GLU A 242 1.85 -26.82 1.23
N GLN A 243 0.89 -27.30 2.01
CA GLN A 243 1.15 -28.01 3.27
C GLN A 243 2.00 -29.28 3.05
N LEU A 244 1.75 -30.03 1.98
CA LEU A 244 2.59 -31.18 1.59
C LEU A 244 4.02 -30.75 1.23
N ARG A 245 4.17 -29.63 0.53
CA ARG A 245 5.47 -29.06 0.15
C ARG A 245 6.26 -28.60 1.37
N GLU A 246 5.64 -27.89 2.31
CA GLU A 246 6.27 -27.49 3.56
C GLU A 246 6.72 -28.69 4.39
N ARG A 247 5.86 -29.72 4.50
CA ARG A 247 6.20 -30.98 5.17
C ARG A 247 7.37 -31.69 4.50
N ALA A 248 7.43 -31.68 3.16
CA ALA A 248 8.54 -32.26 2.41
C ALA A 248 9.86 -31.51 2.67
N LEU A 249 9.85 -30.16 2.64
CA LEU A 249 11.01 -29.32 2.95
C LEU A 249 11.48 -29.50 4.39
N ALA A 250 10.56 -29.57 5.35
CA ALA A 250 10.89 -29.84 6.75
C ALA A 250 11.50 -31.24 6.94
N ALA A 251 10.97 -32.26 6.23
CA ALA A 251 11.53 -33.61 6.25
C ALA A 251 12.93 -33.66 5.63
N GLU A 252 13.18 -32.93 4.55
CA GLU A 252 14.49 -32.81 3.91
C GLU A 252 15.50 -32.12 4.82
N LYS A 253 15.13 -30.99 5.44
CA LYS A 253 15.95 -30.28 6.43
C LYS A 253 16.36 -31.21 7.58
N LYS A 254 15.41 -31.97 8.14
CA LYS A 254 15.68 -32.96 9.20
C LYS A 254 16.58 -34.11 8.73
N ARG A 255 16.49 -34.53 7.46
CA ARG A 255 17.42 -35.51 6.87
C ARG A 255 18.83 -34.94 6.74
N ARG A 256 18.95 -33.68 6.33
CA ARG A 256 20.24 -32.95 6.23
C ARG A 256 20.91 -32.82 7.59
N GLU A 257 20.19 -32.35 8.62
CA GLU A 257 20.68 -32.24 10.00
C GLU A 257 21.15 -33.59 10.55
N ARG A 258 20.41 -34.68 10.26
CA ARG A 258 20.82 -36.05 10.65
C ARG A 258 22.09 -36.51 9.94
N ARG A 259 22.33 -36.09 8.69
CA ARG A 259 23.55 -36.42 7.94
C ARG A 259 24.74 -35.65 8.51
N GLU A 260 24.59 -34.34 8.70
CA GLU A 260 25.60 -33.47 9.31
C GLU A 260 25.96 -33.93 10.73
N ALA A 261 24.97 -34.31 11.55
CA ALA A 261 25.23 -34.84 12.89
C ALA A 261 25.97 -36.19 12.87
N LYS A 262 25.73 -37.04 11.86
CA LYS A 262 26.48 -38.30 11.69
C LYS A 262 27.92 -38.03 11.25
N GLU A 263 28.12 -37.12 10.30
CA GLU A 263 29.43 -36.69 9.81
C GLU A 263 30.25 -36.04 10.94
N ALA A 264 29.65 -35.13 11.72
CA ALA A 264 30.29 -34.53 12.89
C ALA A 264 30.68 -35.57 13.95
N ARG A 265 29.82 -36.57 14.21
CA ARG A 265 30.15 -37.69 15.12
C ARG A 265 31.31 -38.54 14.59
N GLN A 266 31.43 -38.74 13.27
CA GLN A 266 32.54 -39.47 12.66
C GLN A 266 33.84 -38.65 12.73
N ALA A 267 33.78 -37.36 12.41
CA ALA A 267 34.91 -36.43 12.52
C ALA A 267 35.45 -36.37 13.95
N ALA A 268 34.57 -36.20 14.96
CA ALA A 268 34.97 -36.20 16.37
C ALA A 268 35.60 -37.52 16.83
N LYS A 269 35.18 -38.67 16.27
CA LYS A 269 35.84 -39.96 16.53
C LYS A 269 37.22 -40.04 15.91
N LEU A 270 37.40 -39.51 14.70
CA LEU A 270 38.69 -39.43 14.03
C LEU A 270 39.64 -38.51 14.80
N GLU A 271 39.17 -37.33 15.20
CA GLU A 271 39.92 -36.37 16.03
C GLU A 271 40.32 -36.97 17.37
N ARG A 272 39.43 -37.69 18.07
CA ARG A 272 39.81 -38.38 19.31
C ARG A 272 40.89 -39.45 19.09
N LYS A 273 40.90 -40.09 17.91
CA LYS A 273 41.93 -41.06 17.56
C LYS A 273 43.26 -40.36 17.28
N THR A 274 43.26 -39.32 16.46
CA THR A 274 44.47 -38.54 16.14
C THR A 274 44.98 -37.73 17.33
N ALA A 275 44.12 -37.26 18.23
CA ALA A 275 44.49 -36.60 19.48
C ALA A 275 45.10 -37.59 20.48
N LYS A 276 44.61 -38.84 20.56
CA LYS A 276 45.31 -39.87 21.32
C LYS A 276 46.70 -40.15 20.77
N GLU A 277 46.87 -40.14 19.45
CA GLU A 277 48.19 -40.24 18.80
C GLU A 277 49.05 -38.97 19.02
N LYS A 278 48.44 -37.78 19.07
CA LYS A 278 49.16 -36.50 19.29
C LYS A 278 49.42 -36.15 20.75
N VAL A 279 48.68 -36.66 21.73
CA VAL A 279 48.98 -36.43 23.16
C VAL A 279 50.28 -37.13 23.59
N GLU A 280 50.80 -38.06 22.78
CA GLU A 280 52.20 -38.51 22.88
C GLU A 280 53.22 -37.50 22.34
N GLN A 281 52.79 -36.43 21.68
CA GLN A 281 53.62 -35.41 21.07
C GLN A 281 53.12 -33.98 21.41
N VAL A 282 53.84 -33.37 22.36
CA VAL A 282 54.11 -31.92 22.43
C VAL A 282 53.27 -31.09 23.42
N VAL A 283 54.05 -30.37 24.21
CA VAL A 283 53.82 -29.42 25.30
C VAL A 283 53.99 -27.98 24.77
N ALA A 284 53.26 -27.02 25.38
CA ALA A 284 53.44 -25.55 25.34
C ALA A 284 53.01 -24.83 24.03
N THR A 285 52.36 -23.64 23.99
CA THR A 285 52.23 -22.51 24.93
C THR A 285 51.21 -21.46 24.39
N THR A 286 50.48 -20.81 25.32
CA THR A 286 49.99 -19.39 25.43
C THR A 286 49.41 -18.54 24.26
N GLU A 287 48.26 -17.93 24.55
CA GLU A 287 47.54 -16.75 23.99
C GLU A 287 47.42 -15.68 25.12
N PRO A 288 46.78 -14.48 25.00
CA PRO A 288 46.38 -13.60 23.86
C PRO A 288 46.59 -12.08 24.16
N GLU A 289 46.12 -11.14 23.30
CA GLU A 289 45.45 -9.88 23.71
C GLU A 289 44.85 -9.07 22.51
N PRO A 290 43.68 -8.40 22.65
CA PRO A 290 43.15 -7.44 21.67
C PRO A 290 42.93 -6.01 22.22
N GLU A 291 42.96 -5.02 21.32
CA GLU A 291 42.93 -3.57 21.59
C GLU A 291 41.53 -2.94 21.36
N GLU A 292 41.20 -1.90 22.14
CA GLU A 292 39.93 -1.17 22.22
C GLU A 292 39.73 -0.06 21.15
N ALA A 293 38.48 0.34 20.91
CA ALA A 293 38.09 1.50 20.10
C ALA A 293 37.14 2.44 20.88
N THR A 294 37.28 3.76 20.67
CA THR A 294 36.46 4.83 21.27
C THR A 294 35.44 5.47 20.29
N PRO A 295 34.37 6.13 20.76
CA PRO A 295 33.22 6.55 19.93
C PRO A 295 33.09 8.08 19.68
N GLU A 296 32.48 8.44 18.55
CA GLU A 296 32.12 9.81 18.15
C GLU A 296 30.74 10.25 18.68
N LYS A 297 30.63 11.53 19.01
CA LYS A 297 29.52 12.17 19.75
C LYS A 297 28.97 13.38 18.99
N TRP A 298 27.85 13.23 18.26
CA TRP A 298 27.04 14.34 17.74
C TRP A 298 25.57 13.92 17.63
N LEU A 299 24.73 14.43 18.56
CA LEU A 299 23.27 14.66 18.49
C LEU A 299 22.68 14.63 19.92
N GLU A 300 22.92 15.68 20.70
CA GLU A 300 22.20 15.91 21.96
C GLU A 300 21.15 17.01 21.71
N PHE A 301 19.93 16.61 21.33
CA PHE A 301 18.73 17.43 21.49
C PHE A 301 18.04 16.98 22.79
N GLY A 302 18.05 17.87 23.79
CA GLY A 302 17.56 17.60 25.15
C GLY A 302 16.06 17.31 25.22
N PHE A 303 15.73 16.08 25.61
CA PHE A 303 14.38 15.61 25.96
C PHE A 303 14.25 15.36 27.49
N GLU A 304 14.95 16.13 28.33
CA GLU A 304 15.07 15.81 29.77
C GLU A 304 13.98 16.38 30.69
N LYS A 305 12.96 17.08 30.19
CA LYS A 305 11.92 17.64 31.08
C LYS A 305 10.74 16.71 31.44
N GLY A 306 10.81 15.42 31.09
CA GLY A 306 9.72 14.46 31.37
C GLY A 306 10.01 13.38 32.42
N ARG A 307 11.26 13.24 32.93
CA ARG A 307 11.67 12.02 33.67
C ARG A 307 11.58 12.10 35.20
N ALA A 308 11.33 13.27 35.78
CA ALA A 308 11.50 13.53 37.21
C ALA A 308 10.26 13.30 38.10
N ALA A 309 9.27 12.50 37.66
CA ALA A 309 8.02 12.31 38.41
C ALA A 309 7.62 10.85 38.70
N LEU A 310 8.58 9.92 38.81
CA LEU A 310 8.30 8.50 39.12
C LEU A 310 9.27 7.90 40.16
N GLY A 311 9.52 8.65 41.24
CA GLY A 311 10.16 8.14 42.45
C GLY A 311 9.12 7.95 43.55
N ASP A 312 8.57 6.74 43.64
CA ASP A 312 7.95 6.08 44.79
C ASP A 312 6.67 5.35 44.39
N ILE A 313 6.75 4.01 44.31
CA ILE A 313 5.80 3.10 44.96
C ILE A 313 6.42 1.70 45.03
N HIS A 314 6.21 1.12 46.20
CA HIS A 314 6.78 -0.05 46.82
C HIS A 314 6.28 -1.38 46.21
N VAL A 315 7.22 -2.33 46.10
CA VAL A 315 7.11 -3.77 46.43
C VAL A 315 5.69 -4.30 46.70
N LEU A 316 5.23 -5.26 45.90
CA LEU A 316 4.39 -6.38 46.35
C LEU A 316 4.46 -7.58 45.37
N GLU A 317 4.92 -8.69 45.95
CA GLU A 317 4.59 -10.11 45.73
C GLU A 317 4.61 -10.76 44.33
N VAL A 318 5.59 -11.66 44.21
CA VAL A 318 5.70 -12.77 43.26
C VAL A 318 4.55 -13.76 43.49
N GLY A 319 3.60 -13.78 42.55
CA GLY A 319 2.58 -14.83 42.39
C GLY A 319 2.84 -15.65 41.12
N SER A 320 2.64 -16.95 41.24
CA SER A 320 2.88 -18.05 40.29
C SER A 320 2.53 -17.80 38.81
N VAL A 321 3.43 -18.26 37.92
CA VAL A 321 3.27 -18.36 36.46
C VAL A 321 2.46 -19.61 36.13
N ALA A 322 1.14 -19.49 36.08
CA ALA A 322 0.22 -20.45 35.46
C ALA A 322 -0.93 -19.67 34.84
N ASP A 323 -1.22 -19.95 33.56
CA ASP A 323 -2.16 -19.23 32.68
C ASP A 323 -1.86 -17.74 32.50
N VAL A 324 -0.98 -17.44 31.53
CA VAL A 324 -0.81 -16.09 31.02
C VAL A 324 -2.04 -15.75 30.18
N ASP A 325 -3.10 -15.35 30.86
CA ASP A 325 -4.31 -14.88 30.22
C ASP A 325 -4.03 -13.52 29.57
N CYS A 326 -3.91 -13.50 28.23
CA CYS A 326 -3.83 -12.26 27.46
C CYS A 326 -5.19 -11.68 27.11
N ASP A 327 -6.26 -12.16 27.75
CA ASP A 327 -7.60 -11.59 27.59
C ASP A 327 -7.76 -10.25 28.31
N ASP A 328 -7.14 -10.07 29.48
CA ASP A 328 -7.18 -8.83 30.26
C ASP A 328 -6.20 -7.77 29.75
N LEU A 329 -6.60 -7.07 28.68
CA LEU A 329 -5.82 -5.96 28.12
C LEU A 329 -5.60 -4.82 29.12
N LEU A 330 -6.56 -4.56 30.02
CA LEU A 330 -6.48 -3.47 31.00
C LEU A 330 -5.45 -3.79 32.08
N GLY A 331 -5.43 -5.03 32.57
CA GLY A 331 -4.42 -5.52 33.51
C GLY A 331 -2.99 -5.49 32.95
N MET A 332 -2.84 -5.52 31.62
CA MET A 332 -1.53 -5.46 30.94
C MET A 332 -0.99 -4.05 30.71
N GLU A 333 -1.81 -2.99 30.78
CA GLU A 333 -1.39 -1.61 30.53
C GLU A 333 -0.22 -1.15 31.41
N PRO A 334 -0.23 -1.35 32.75
CA PRO A 334 0.88 -0.94 33.60
C PRO A 334 2.19 -1.66 33.24
N PHE A 335 2.11 -2.96 32.92
CA PHE A 335 3.29 -3.75 32.54
C PHE A 335 3.87 -3.30 31.21
N SER A 336 3.01 -3.01 30.23
CA SER A 336 3.39 -2.46 28.94
C SER A 336 4.11 -1.11 29.09
N ILE A 337 3.54 -0.17 29.85
CA ILE A 337 4.14 1.16 30.09
C ILE A 337 5.49 1.05 30.84
N MET A 338 5.69 -0.01 31.63
CA MET A 338 6.97 -0.25 32.33
C MET A 338 7.96 -1.09 31.52
N GLY A 339 7.61 -1.56 30.32
CA GLY A 339 8.46 -2.47 29.54
C GLY A 339 8.65 -3.83 30.20
N ARG A 340 7.63 -4.30 30.93
CA ARG A 340 7.64 -5.53 31.73
C ARG A 340 6.77 -6.65 31.17
N LEU A 341 6.25 -6.52 29.93
CA LEU A 341 5.58 -7.65 29.31
C LEU A 341 6.59 -8.78 29.06
N LYS A 342 6.21 -9.99 29.43
CA LYS A 342 7.00 -11.19 29.16
C LYS A 342 6.88 -11.57 27.67
N GLU A 343 7.83 -12.36 27.18
CA GLU A 343 7.86 -12.77 25.77
C GLU A 343 6.63 -13.62 25.36
N ASP A 344 6.14 -14.47 26.26
CA ASP A 344 4.90 -15.23 26.07
C ASP A 344 3.66 -14.31 25.98
N GLN A 345 3.60 -13.25 26.80
CA GLN A 345 2.56 -12.22 26.72
C GLN A 345 2.61 -11.48 25.38
N ILE A 346 3.80 -11.10 24.92
CA ILE A 346 4.00 -10.42 23.63
C ILE A 346 3.51 -11.31 22.49
N GLN A 347 3.90 -12.58 22.46
CA GLN A 347 3.47 -13.53 21.44
C GLN A 347 1.96 -13.77 21.47
N CYS A 348 1.36 -13.87 22.66
CA CYS A 348 -0.09 -13.99 22.82
C CYS A 348 -0.83 -12.76 22.26
N LEU A 349 -0.35 -11.55 22.57
CA LEU A 349 -0.89 -10.30 22.04
C LEU A 349 -0.73 -10.19 20.51
N GLU A 350 0.41 -10.59 19.95
CA GLU A 350 0.63 -10.61 18.50
C GLU A 350 -0.31 -11.59 17.77
N LEU A 351 -0.53 -12.79 18.31
CA LEU A 351 -1.52 -13.73 17.79
C LEU A 351 -2.93 -13.17 17.89
N ARG A 352 -3.29 -12.59 19.04
CA ARG A 352 -4.60 -11.98 19.26
C ARG A 352 -4.84 -10.80 18.32
N LEU A 353 -3.83 -9.98 18.03
CA LEU A 353 -3.91 -8.87 17.09
C LEU A 353 -4.32 -9.34 15.68
N ARG A 354 -3.78 -10.48 15.22
CA ARG A 354 -4.10 -11.08 13.92
C ARG A 354 -5.53 -11.61 13.86
N HIS A 355 -6.01 -12.22 14.95
CA HIS A 355 -7.34 -12.84 15.00
C HIS A 355 -8.47 -11.90 15.42
N ALA A 356 -8.15 -10.75 16.03
CA ALA A 356 -9.15 -9.80 16.49
C ALA A 356 -9.98 -9.27 15.32
N GLN A 357 -11.29 -9.44 15.36
CA GLN A 357 -12.21 -8.94 14.32
C GLN A 357 -12.55 -7.46 14.51
N LYS A 358 -12.59 -6.98 15.77
CA LYS A 358 -12.96 -5.60 16.11
C LYS A 358 -11.74 -4.67 16.02
N GLN A 359 -11.87 -3.58 15.27
CA GLN A 359 -10.81 -2.58 15.14
C GLN A 359 -10.41 -1.93 16.48
N THR A 360 -11.37 -1.70 17.37
CA THR A 360 -11.08 -1.17 18.72
C THR A 360 -10.22 -2.11 19.56
N THR A 361 -10.35 -3.43 19.37
CA THR A 361 -9.49 -4.43 20.02
C THR A 361 -8.09 -4.43 19.39
N LYS A 362 -8.00 -4.33 18.05
CA LYS A 362 -6.71 -4.22 17.36
C LYS A 362 -5.93 -2.97 17.79
N ASP A 363 -6.61 -1.83 17.89
CA ASP A 363 -6.04 -0.56 18.35
C ASP A 363 -5.42 -0.70 19.75
N ARG A 364 -6.18 -1.21 20.73
CA ARG A 364 -5.70 -1.41 22.11
C ARG A 364 -4.49 -2.35 22.18
N ILE A 365 -4.58 -3.52 21.54
CA ILE A 365 -3.48 -4.50 21.53
C ILE A 365 -2.23 -3.89 20.90
N SER A 366 -2.38 -3.19 19.79
CA SER A 366 -1.27 -2.55 19.11
C SER A 366 -0.61 -1.47 19.98
N ARG A 367 -1.38 -0.67 20.72
CA ARG A 367 -0.84 0.34 21.65
C ARG A 367 -0.07 -0.28 22.81
N LEU A 368 -0.55 -1.39 23.36
CA LEU A 368 0.18 -2.16 24.38
C LEU A 368 1.54 -2.67 23.85
N LEU A 369 1.57 -3.20 22.64
CA LEU A 369 2.81 -3.68 22.02
C LEU A 369 3.79 -2.52 21.75
N MET A 370 3.28 -1.37 21.29
CA MET A 370 4.09 -0.15 21.09
C MET A 370 4.66 0.37 22.42
N ALA A 371 3.83 0.53 23.46
CA ALA A 371 4.29 1.05 24.74
C ALA A 371 5.33 0.15 25.42
N ASP A 372 5.20 -1.18 25.32
CA ASP A 372 6.20 -2.12 25.82
C ASP A 372 7.53 -2.03 25.04
N ALA A 373 7.47 -2.01 23.72
CA ALA A 373 8.65 -1.88 22.87
C ALA A 373 9.41 -0.56 23.12
N TRP A 374 8.67 0.54 23.27
CA TRP A 374 9.24 1.84 23.63
C TRP A 374 9.96 1.80 24.98
N SER A 375 9.29 1.25 26.00
CA SER A 375 9.80 1.23 27.37
C SER A 375 11.01 0.32 27.54
N LYS A 376 11.14 -0.72 26.72
CA LYS A 376 12.34 -1.57 26.63
C LYS A 376 13.48 -1.00 25.79
N ASN A 377 13.29 0.18 25.17
CA ASN A 377 14.20 0.76 24.18
C ASN A 377 14.46 -0.15 22.96
N GLU A 378 13.47 -0.94 22.56
CA GLU A 378 13.55 -1.81 21.38
C GLU A 378 13.03 -1.06 20.15
N SER A 379 13.85 -0.14 19.63
CA SER A 379 13.48 0.78 18.53
C SER A 379 12.91 0.08 17.30
N HIS A 380 13.53 -1.02 16.85
CA HIS A 380 13.06 -1.78 15.68
C HIS A 380 11.67 -2.42 15.90
N ARG A 381 11.41 -2.96 17.09
CA ARG A 381 10.09 -3.54 17.41
C ARG A 381 9.04 -2.44 17.52
N TRP A 382 9.38 -1.32 18.16
CA TRP A 382 8.51 -0.16 18.26
C TRP A 382 8.14 0.37 16.88
N GLU A 383 9.13 0.60 16.01
CA GLU A 383 8.91 1.06 14.64
C GLU A 383 8.00 0.11 13.85
N SER A 384 8.27 -1.20 13.91
CA SER A 384 7.45 -2.20 13.23
C SER A 384 5.99 -2.16 13.72
N ALA A 385 5.79 -2.04 15.03
CA ALA A 385 4.47 -1.96 15.64
C ALA A 385 3.73 -0.67 15.25
N VAL A 386 4.42 0.48 15.25
CA VAL A 386 3.86 1.78 14.82
C VAL A 386 3.50 1.76 13.34
N ARG A 387 4.40 1.28 12.47
CA ARG A 387 4.14 1.17 11.03
C ARG A 387 2.94 0.28 10.74
N ARG A 388 2.82 -0.87 11.41
CA ARG A 388 1.65 -1.74 11.29
C ARG A 388 0.39 -1.02 11.76
N HIS A 389 0.44 -0.36 12.93
CA HIS A 389 -0.69 0.38 13.46
C HIS A 389 -1.21 1.44 12.49
N LEU A 390 -0.31 2.29 12.02
CA LEU A 390 -0.66 3.39 11.14
C LEU A 390 -1.07 2.93 9.74
N THR A 391 -0.64 1.76 9.26
CA THR A 391 -1.03 1.26 7.92
C THR A 391 -2.31 0.44 7.92
N THR A 392 -2.57 -0.37 8.95
CA THR A 392 -3.65 -1.37 8.95
C THR A 392 -4.72 -1.19 10.02
N ILE A 393 -4.48 -0.37 11.06
CA ILE A 393 -5.39 -0.26 12.22
C ILE A 393 -5.98 1.14 12.34
N GLY A 394 -5.14 2.16 12.49
CA GLY A 394 -5.54 3.53 12.80
C GLY A 394 -4.70 4.54 12.03
N ARG A 395 -5.04 4.77 10.75
CA ARG A 395 -4.38 5.77 9.88
C ARG A 395 -4.55 7.21 10.37
N SER A 396 -5.59 7.49 11.15
CA SER A 396 -5.98 8.83 11.56
C SER A 396 -5.44 9.28 12.92
N ASP A 397 -4.59 8.51 13.61
CA ASP A 397 -4.02 8.95 14.89
C ASP A 397 -2.95 10.03 14.65
N ALA A 398 -3.36 11.29 14.79
CA ALA A 398 -2.49 12.44 14.55
C ALA A 398 -1.27 12.42 15.50
N ALA A 399 -1.48 12.09 16.78
CA ALA A 399 -0.41 12.11 17.78
C ALA A 399 0.65 11.03 17.50
N LEU A 400 0.23 9.84 17.08
CA LEU A 400 1.17 8.77 16.71
C LEU A 400 1.91 9.09 15.43
N CYS A 401 1.24 9.65 14.41
CA CYS A 401 1.88 10.12 13.18
C CYS A 401 2.94 11.20 13.47
N PHE A 402 2.62 12.15 14.35
CA PHE A 402 3.56 13.19 14.81
C PHE A 402 4.82 12.58 15.46
N ILE A 403 4.65 11.68 16.44
CA ILE A 403 5.78 11.04 17.13
C ILE A 403 6.61 10.22 16.14
N PHE A 404 5.95 9.51 15.22
CA PHE A 404 6.63 8.66 14.26
C PHE A 404 7.42 9.45 13.22
N ALA A 405 6.86 10.54 12.70
CA ALA A 405 7.56 11.45 11.79
C ALA A 405 8.85 12.00 12.44
N ILE A 406 8.77 12.43 13.70
CA ILE A 406 9.93 12.93 14.45
C ILE A 406 10.97 11.82 14.68
N TYR A 407 10.53 10.60 15.01
CA TYR A 407 11.42 9.45 15.15
C TYR A 407 12.16 9.16 13.83
N LEU A 408 11.44 9.11 12.71
CA LEU A 408 12.01 8.84 11.39
C LEU A 408 13.04 9.90 10.99
N ALA A 409 12.73 11.18 11.21
CA ALA A 409 13.66 12.26 10.93
C ALA A 409 14.95 12.18 11.75
N LYS A 410 14.92 11.56 12.93
CA LYS A 410 16.14 11.33 13.75
C LYS A 410 16.98 10.14 13.28
N GLN A 411 16.43 9.22 12.48
CA GLN A 411 17.16 8.03 12.03
C GLN A 411 18.12 8.32 10.87
N GLY A 412 17.88 9.37 10.09
CA GLY A 412 18.75 9.77 8.99
C GLY A 412 18.02 10.22 7.73
N GLU A 413 18.81 10.58 6.72
CA GLU A 413 18.35 11.16 5.46
C GLU A 413 17.53 10.16 4.62
N ASP A 414 17.88 8.88 4.69
CA ASP A 414 17.16 7.78 4.03
C ASP A 414 15.69 7.67 4.48
N ARG A 415 15.37 8.23 5.66
CA ARG A 415 14.04 8.19 6.26
C ARG A 415 13.23 9.47 6.06
N PHE A 416 13.80 10.53 5.49
CA PHE A 416 13.13 11.84 5.36
C PHE A 416 11.87 11.79 4.49
N ARG A 417 11.88 11.03 3.40
CA ARG A 417 10.68 10.88 2.55
C ARG A 417 9.50 10.30 3.33
N GLU A 418 9.80 9.33 4.18
CA GLU A 418 8.79 8.72 5.03
C GLU A 418 8.36 9.66 6.18
N ALA A 419 9.30 10.39 6.76
CA ALA A 419 9.01 11.38 7.79
C ALA A 419 8.05 12.47 7.27
N ILE A 420 8.28 13.01 6.05
CA ILE A 420 7.40 13.97 5.39
C ILE A 420 6.00 13.38 5.19
N ARG A 421 5.91 12.12 4.72
CA ARG A 421 4.62 11.44 4.53
C ARG A 421 3.80 11.37 5.81
N TRP A 422 4.39 10.90 6.92
CA TRP A 422 3.67 10.80 8.20
C TRP A 422 3.39 12.16 8.83
N SER A 423 4.26 13.14 8.59
CA SER A 423 4.04 14.53 9.00
C SER A 423 2.82 15.15 8.32
N ASN A 424 2.68 14.98 7.00
CA ASN A 424 1.50 15.43 6.25
C ASN A 424 0.22 14.78 6.75
N LEU A 425 0.25 13.46 7.00
CA LEU A 425 -0.91 12.76 7.55
C LEU A 425 -1.28 13.26 8.96
N ALA A 426 -0.29 13.64 9.78
CA ALA A 426 -0.53 14.26 11.07
C ALA A 426 -1.15 15.66 10.94
N LEU A 427 -0.69 16.47 9.96
CA LEU A 427 -1.24 17.80 9.67
C LEU A 427 -2.70 17.72 9.19
N GLU A 428 -3.03 16.76 8.31
CA GLU A 428 -4.40 16.50 7.85
C GLU A 428 -5.35 16.17 9.01
N ASN A 429 -4.85 15.50 10.05
CA ASN A 429 -5.62 15.12 11.23
C ASN A 429 -5.40 16.05 12.44
N SER A 430 -4.81 17.24 12.23
CA SER A 430 -4.42 18.19 13.30
C SER A 430 -5.60 18.74 14.11
N LEU A 431 -6.83 18.58 13.63
CA LEU A 431 -8.06 18.93 14.36
C LEU A 431 -8.24 18.13 15.65
N GLN A 432 -7.52 17.02 15.83
CA GLN A 432 -7.53 16.24 17.07
C GLN A 432 -6.74 16.88 18.21
N TRP A 433 -5.95 17.92 17.93
CA TRP A 433 -5.22 18.67 18.94
C TRP A 433 -5.94 19.98 19.25
N GLU A 434 -5.82 20.44 20.48
CA GLU A 434 -6.47 21.66 20.94
C GLU A 434 -5.45 22.62 21.58
N GLY A 435 -5.77 23.91 21.56
CA GLY A 435 -5.00 24.97 22.22
C GLY A 435 -3.53 25.04 21.78
N ASP A 436 -2.65 25.35 22.74
CA ASP A 436 -1.22 25.56 22.50
C ASP A 436 -0.52 24.31 21.96
N LEU A 437 -0.96 23.12 22.37
CA LEU A 437 -0.41 21.85 21.88
C LEU A 437 -0.60 21.69 20.37
N ARG A 438 -1.73 22.16 19.84
CA ARG A 438 -1.99 22.15 18.40
C ARG A 438 -1.00 23.06 17.68
N VAL A 439 -0.79 24.27 18.19
CA VAL A 439 0.13 25.26 17.60
C VAL A 439 1.56 24.72 17.60
N GLU A 440 2.03 24.19 18.74
CA GLU A 440 3.37 23.63 18.88
C GLU A 440 3.61 22.47 17.91
N ARG A 441 2.67 21.51 17.83
CA ARG A 441 2.82 20.34 16.96
C ARG A 441 2.75 20.70 15.48
N MET A 442 1.81 21.56 15.09
CA MET A 442 1.71 22.01 13.70
C MET A 442 2.98 22.76 13.28
N TYR A 443 3.49 23.67 14.12
CA TYR A 443 4.75 24.36 13.86
C TYR A 443 5.92 23.39 13.67
N ALA A 444 6.03 22.40 14.55
CA ALA A 444 7.08 21.37 14.47
C ALA A 444 6.98 20.50 13.21
N LEU A 445 5.77 20.18 12.73
CA LEU A 445 5.56 19.37 11.52
C LEU A 445 5.85 20.15 10.24
N TYR A 446 5.39 21.41 10.15
CA TYR A 446 5.75 22.27 9.03
C TYR A 446 7.26 22.49 8.95
N ARG A 447 7.91 22.73 10.10
CA ARG A 447 9.37 22.78 10.21
C ARG A 447 10.04 21.50 9.73
N LEU A 448 9.56 20.34 10.19
CA LEU A 448 10.10 19.04 9.80
C LEU A 448 10.00 18.85 8.28
N ASN A 449 8.85 19.14 7.68
CA ASN A 449 8.65 19.01 6.23
C ASN A 449 9.62 19.86 5.43
N ALA A 450 9.74 21.15 5.79
CA ALA A 450 10.61 22.09 5.10
C ALA A 450 12.09 21.67 5.22
N LEU A 451 12.55 21.32 6.42
CA LEU A 451 13.95 20.95 6.65
C LEU A 451 14.30 19.59 6.04
N ALA A 452 13.41 18.60 6.11
CA ALA A 452 13.62 17.29 5.50
C ALA A 452 13.66 17.40 3.97
N ALA A 453 12.75 18.18 3.37
CA ALA A 453 12.77 18.44 1.93
C ALA A 453 14.03 19.20 1.51
N HIS A 454 14.48 20.18 2.31
CA HIS A 454 15.73 20.90 2.06
C HIS A 454 16.94 19.95 2.04
N GLN A 455 17.04 19.00 2.96
CA GLN A 455 18.13 18.03 2.95
C GLN A 455 18.08 17.10 1.73
N LEU A 456 16.90 16.60 1.36
CA LEU A 456 16.73 15.81 0.15
C LEU A 456 17.09 16.61 -1.12
N TRP A 457 16.88 17.92 -1.10
CA TRP A 457 17.32 18.80 -2.18
C TRP A 457 18.86 18.95 -2.23
N GLN A 458 19.54 19.07 -1.08
CA GLN A 458 21.01 19.09 -1.05
C GLN A 458 21.62 17.77 -1.54
N GLU A 459 21.03 16.63 -1.16
CA GLU A 459 21.42 15.31 -1.66
C GLU A 459 21.23 15.22 -3.19
N ALA A 460 20.06 15.60 -3.70
CA ALA A 460 19.78 15.58 -5.14
C ALA A 460 20.67 16.55 -5.93
N THR A 461 21.03 17.69 -5.34
CA THR A 461 22.01 18.63 -5.90
C THR A 461 23.39 17.99 -6.00
N SER A 462 23.81 17.28 -4.96
CA SER A 462 25.10 16.57 -4.94
C SER A 462 25.13 15.46 -6.01
N ALA A 463 24.06 14.67 -6.10
CA ALA A 463 23.91 13.64 -7.14
C ALA A 463 23.92 14.24 -8.55
N LEU A 464 23.31 15.41 -8.77
CA LEU A 464 23.36 16.12 -10.06
C LEU A 464 24.77 16.65 -10.38
N MET A 465 25.56 17.03 -9.38
CA MET A 465 26.96 17.42 -9.58
C MET A 465 27.85 16.24 -9.97
N GLU A 466 27.58 15.06 -9.41
CA GLU A 466 28.29 13.81 -9.70
C GLU A 466 27.91 13.23 -11.08
N ASP A 467 26.62 13.17 -11.38
CA ASP A 467 26.10 12.65 -12.65
C ASP A 467 25.04 13.58 -13.23
N ARG A 468 25.38 14.24 -14.35
CA ARG A 468 24.50 15.19 -15.05
C ARG A 468 23.64 14.45 -16.08
N ASN A 469 22.54 13.87 -15.61
CA ASN A 469 21.54 13.23 -16.46
C ASN A 469 20.13 13.80 -16.18
N ASP A 470 19.14 13.41 -16.98
CA ASP A 470 17.78 13.94 -16.84
C ASP A 470 17.09 13.48 -15.54
N VAL A 471 17.48 12.32 -14.98
CA VAL A 471 16.92 11.78 -13.72
C VAL A 471 17.40 12.60 -12.53
N THR A 472 18.70 12.88 -12.42
CA THR A 472 19.27 13.69 -11.33
C THR A 472 18.80 15.14 -11.43
N LYS A 473 18.68 15.69 -12.65
CA LYS A 473 18.12 17.03 -12.89
C LYS A 473 16.65 17.12 -12.47
N HIS A 474 15.84 16.10 -12.80
CA HIS A 474 14.45 16.06 -12.38
C HIS A 474 14.32 15.92 -10.86
N SER A 475 15.13 15.07 -10.24
CA SER A 475 15.16 14.89 -8.78
C SER A 475 15.52 16.18 -8.03
N GLU A 476 16.56 16.89 -8.48
CA GLU A 476 16.95 18.18 -7.90
C GLU A 476 15.81 19.20 -7.99
N ALA A 477 15.23 19.37 -9.19
CA ALA A 477 14.15 20.31 -9.41
C ALA A 477 12.89 19.96 -8.59
N PHE A 478 12.58 18.66 -8.46
CA PHE A 478 11.47 18.19 -7.64
C PHE A 478 11.66 18.56 -6.16
N TRP A 479 12.79 18.20 -5.55
CA TRP A 479 13.02 18.45 -4.13
C TRP A 479 13.21 19.94 -3.82
N ARG A 480 13.80 20.72 -4.74
CA ARG A 480 13.83 22.18 -4.64
C ARG A 480 12.43 22.76 -4.57
N ASN A 481 11.52 22.31 -5.43
CA ASN A 481 10.14 22.77 -5.43
C ASN A 481 9.38 22.33 -4.17
N GLN A 482 9.60 21.12 -3.66
CA GLN A 482 9.03 20.67 -2.38
C GLN A 482 9.51 21.53 -1.21
N THR A 483 10.82 21.81 -1.14
CA THR A 483 11.40 22.69 -0.12
C THR A 483 10.74 24.07 -0.16
N LYS A 484 10.62 24.65 -1.35
CA LYS A 484 9.96 25.94 -1.58
C LYS A 484 8.51 25.95 -1.08
N SER A 485 7.72 24.93 -1.42
CA SER A 485 6.32 24.83 -1.00
C SER A 485 6.18 24.65 0.52
N HIS A 486 6.90 23.69 1.11
CA HIS A 486 6.82 23.43 2.55
C HIS A 486 7.37 24.58 3.40
N ALA A 487 8.43 25.27 2.96
CA ALA A 487 8.93 26.44 3.67
C ALA A 487 7.94 27.60 3.65
N ARG A 488 7.20 27.79 2.55
CA ARG A 488 6.14 28.80 2.46
C ARG A 488 4.95 28.45 3.36
N GLU A 489 4.52 27.19 3.40
CA GLU A 489 3.48 26.73 4.33
C GLU A 489 3.89 26.93 5.79
N TRP A 490 5.14 26.60 6.12
CA TRP A 490 5.71 26.84 7.44
C TRP A 490 5.72 28.34 7.80
N LEU A 491 6.15 29.19 6.87
CA LEU A 491 6.16 30.65 7.07
C LEU A 491 4.75 31.21 7.29
N ALA A 492 3.78 30.78 6.49
CA ALA A 492 2.38 31.20 6.63
C ALA A 492 1.82 30.78 8.00
N PHE A 493 2.08 29.53 8.41
CA PHE A 493 1.64 29.05 9.72
C PHE A 493 2.35 29.80 10.86
N ALA A 494 3.66 30.00 10.78
CA ALA A 494 4.44 30.73 11.77
C ALA A 494 3.94 32.16 11.95
N THR A 495 3.61 32.84 10.85
CA THR A 495 3.03 34.19 10.87
C THR A 495 1.66 34.20 11.54
N ALA A 496 0.77 33.28 11.16
CA ALA A 496 -0.57 33.17 11.74
C ALA A 496 -0.56 32.80 13.23
N ALA A 497 0.47 32.08 13.68
CA ALA A 497 0.65 31.64 15.06
C ALA A 497 1.52 32.61 15.90
N GLU A 498 1.95 33.75 15.34
CA GLU A 498 2.87 34.70 15.99
C GLU A 498 4.18 34.04 16.48
N ALA A 499 4.65 33.02 15.75
CA ALA A 499 5.90 32.30 16.02
C ALA A 499 7.09 32.89 15.26
N ASP A 500 8.28 32.33 15.46
CA ASP A 500 9.49 32.76 14.74
C ASP A 500 9.37 32.52 13.23
N VAL A 501 9.57 33.58 12.44
CA VAL A 501 9.45 33.60 10.99
C VAL A 501 10.80 33.64 10.27
N GLU A 502 11.91 33.86 10.99
CA GLU A 502 13.22 34.08 10.39
C GLU A 502 13.70 32.85 9.61
N LEU A 503 13.76 31.70 10.29
CA LEU A 503 14.21 30.45 9.66
C LEU A 503 13.31 29.95 8.51
N PRO A 504 11.96 29.90 8.62
CA PRO A 504 11.12 29.51 7.47
C PRO A 504 11.30 30.44 6.27
N PHE A 505 11.48 31.75 6.50
CA PHE A 505 11.73 32.71 5.44
C PHE A 505 13.07 32.44 4.75
N GLU A 506 14.15 32.23 5.50
CA GLU A 506 15.48 31.90 4.94
C GLU A 506 15.45 30.63 4.07
N VAL A 507 14.80 29.56 4.55
CA VAL A 507 14.68 28.30 3.80
C VAL A 507 13.83 28.48 2.54
N CYS A 508 12.78 29.30 2.60
CA CYS A 508 11.97 29.60 1.43
C CYS A 508 12.77 30.38 0.38
N VAL A 509 13.50 31.43 0.79
CA VAL A 509 14.30 32.27 -0.12
C VAL A 509 15.42 31.46 -0.76
N SER A 510 16.07 30.57 -0.03
CA SER A 510 17.14 29.72 -0.57
C SER A 510 16.61 28.82 -1.69
N ALA A 511 15.43 28.22 -1.53
CA ALA A 511 14.81 27.36 -2.54
C ALA A 511 14.19 28.15 -3.70
N ALA A 512 13.49 29.26 -3.43
CA ALA A 512 12.81 30.07 -4.43
C ALA A 512 13.78 30.89 -5.29
N GLY A 513 14.90 31.34 -4.72
CA GLY A 513 15.86 32.24 -5.35
C GLY A 513 15.49 33.73 -5.31
N THR A 514 14.29 34.08 -4.85
CA THR A 514 13.84 35.46 -4.64
C THR A 514 12.97 35.58 -3.40
N ALA A 515 12.96 36.77 -2.77
CA ALA A 515 12.11 37.04 -1.61
C ALA A 515 10.62 37.15 -1.96
N ASP A 516 10.30 37.64 -3.16
CA ASP A 516 8.92 37.92 -3.58
C ASP A 516 7.99 36.69 -3.49
N TYR A 517 8.50 35.49 -3.77
CA TYR A 517 7.72 34.26 -3.65
C TYR A 517 7.36 33.93 -2.18
N CYS A 518 8.22 34.34 -1.25
CA CYS A 518 8.14 34.00 0.16
C CYS A 518 7.39 35.04 1.00
N LEU A 519 7.08 36.21 0.44
CA LEU A 519 6.23 37.18 1.11
C LEU A 519 4.79 36.64 1.12
N VAL A 520 4.31 36.27 2.31
CA VAL A 520 2.91 35.88 2.53
C VAL A 520 2.12 37.19 2.66
N GLU A 521 1.24 37.47 1.70
CA GLU A 521 0.30 38.61 1.77
C GLU A 521 -0.79 38.41 2.82
#